data_AF-A0A6C0LB10-F1
#
_entry.id   AF-A0A6C0LB10-F1
#
_cell.length_a   1.000
_cell.length_b   1.000
_cell.length_c   1.000
_cell.angle_alpha   90.00
_cell.angle_beta   90.00
_cell.angle_gamma   90.00
#
_symmetry.space_group_name_H-M   'P 1'
#
loop_
_entity.id
_entity.type
_entity.pdbx_description
1 polymer ?
#
loop_
_entity_poly.entity_id
_entity_poly.type
_entity_poly.pdbx_seq_one_letter_code
_entity_poly.pdbx_strand_id
1 'polypeptide(L)'
;MPPKISLAELYTLKDKKELSKYVTFDSIINICHKKIKNTATIGGMNIFYEIPYYIYGKPLYKIEDCVKYIVESLRNNGFFVQILPEPNVNMIYVSWNPGEINKKKLLT
;
A
#
# COMPACT_ATOMS: atom_id res chain seq x y z
N MET A 1 -28.86 -34.02 16.07
CA MET A 1 -28.55 -32.78 16.82
C MET A 1 -28.46 -31.63 15.83
N PRO A 2 -28.97 -30.44 16.13
CA PRO A 2 -28.75 -29.28 15.28
C PRO A 2 -27.25 -28.95 15.20
N PRO A 3 -26.75 -28.51 14.05
CA PRO A 3 -25.36 -28.04 13.93
C PRO A 3 -25.13 -26.87 14.88
N LYS A 4 -24.05 -26.92 15.66
CA LYS A 4 -23.64 -25.87 16.60
C LYS A 4 -22.38 -25.21 16.08
N ILE A 5 -22.39 -23.89 15.95
CA ILE A 5 -21.21 -23.08 15.64
C ILE A 5 -20.60 -22.55 16.94
N SER A 6 -19.27 -22.55 17.04
CA SER A 6 -18.57 -22.08 18.24
C SER A 6 -18.15 -20.62 18.13
N LEU A 7 -18.17 -19.88 19.23
CA LEU A 7 -17.70 -18.49 19.25
C LEU A 7 -16.20 -18.39 18.92
N ALA A 8 -15.40 -19.36 19.37
CA ALA A 8 -13.98 -19.43 19.05
C ALA A 8 -13.72 -19.54 17.55
N GLU A 9 -14.49 -20.38 16.85
CA GLU A 9 -14.42 -20.52 15.39
C GLU A 9 -14.70 -19.17 14.70
N LEU A 10 -15.71 -18.42 15.14
CA LEU A 10 -16.01 -17.09 14.60
C LEU A 10 -14.85 -16.10 14.77
N TYR A 11 -14.18 -16.09 15.93
CA TYR A 11 -13.00 -15.24 16.13
C TYR A 11 -11.83 -15.65 15.22
N THR A 12 -11.54 -16.94 15.11
CA THR A 12 -10.45 -17.41 14.21
C THR A 12 -10.70 -17.07 12.75
N LEU A 13 -11.95 -17.10 12.29
CA LEU A 13 -12.31 -16.71 10.92
C LEU A 13 -12.07 -15.22 10.69
N LYS A 14 -12.40 -14.37 11.67
CA LYS A 14 -12.13 -12.94 11.62
C LYS A 14 -10.62 -12.67 11.54
N ASP A 15 -9.82 -13.29 12.41
CA ASP A 15 -8.37 -13.07 12.45
C ASP A 15 -7.69 -13.55 11.17
N LYS A 16 -8.09 -14.71 10.64
CA LYS A 16 -7.62 -15.19 9.33
C LYS A 16 -7.91 -14.20 8.21
N LYS A 17 -9.10 -13.60 8.20
CA LYS A 17 -9.47 -12.58 7.21
C LYS A 17 -8.59 -11.34 7.34
N GLU A 18 -8.38 -10.85 8.56
CA GLU A 18 -7.52 -9.69 8.84
C GLU A 18 -6.05 -9.94 8.49
N LEU A 19 -5.53 -11.15 8.65
CA LEU A 19 -4.19 -11.50 8.19
C LEU A 19 -4.10 -11.60 6.67
N SER A 20 -5.14 -12.13 6.02
CA SER A 20 -5.16 -12.33 4.57
C SER A 20 -5.09 -11.03 3.76
N LYS A 21 -5.61 -9.90 4.28
CA LYS A 21 -5.50 -8.60 3.60
C LYS A 21 -4.05 -8.10 3.51
N TYR A 22 -3.21 -8.38 4.51
CA TYR A 22 -1.79 -7.98 4.48
C TYR A 22 -1.02 -8.71 3.38
N VAL A 23 -1.37 -9.96 3.08
CA VAL A 23 -0.82 -10.69 1.92
C VAL A 23 -1.14 -9.97 0.60
N THR A 24 -2.32 -9.34 0.51
CA THR A 24 -2.67 -8.50 -0.64
C THR A 24 -1.87 -7.21 -0.66
N PHE A 25 -1.72 -6.55 0.49
CA PHE A 25 -0.94 -5.30 0.59
C PHE A 25 0.53 -5.52 0.21
N ASP A 26 1.14 -6.61 0.69
CA ASP A 26 2.51 -7.00 0.36
C ASP A 26 2.69 -7.29 -1.14
N SER A 27 1.68 -7.90 -1.75
CA SER A 27 1.68 -8.12 -3.20
C SER A 27 1.66 -6.79 -3.97
N ILE A 28 0.86 -5.82 -3.52
CA ILE A 28 0.73 -4.51 -4.17
C ILE A 28 2.02 -3.70 -4.03
N ILE A 29 2.57 -3.60 -2.82
CA ILE A 29 3.80 -2.84 -2.60
C ILE A 29 4.99 -3.45 -3.36
N ASN A 30 5.05 -4.77 -3.49
CA ASN A 30 6.09 -5.42 -4.29
C ASN A 30 6.01 -5.02 -5.78
N ILE A 31 4.79 -4.88 -6.32
CA ILE A 31 4.59 -4.36 -7.68
C ILE A 31 5.05 -2.89 -7.77
N CYS A 32 4.71 -2.07 -6.78
CA CYS A 32 5.18 -0.69 -6.70
C CYS A 32 6.72 -0.61 -6.69
N HIS A 33 7.39 -1.41 -5.84
CA HIS A 33 8.86 -1.49 -5.80
C HIS A 33 9.48 -1.89 -7.14
N LYS A 34 8.87 -2.84 -7.87
CA LYS A 34 9.33 -3.20 -9.23
C LYS A 34 9.21 -2.02 -10.19
N LYS A 35 8.11 -1.26 -10.13
CA LYS A 35 7.90 -0.06 -10.97
C LYS A 35 8.92 1.04 -10.65
N ILE A 36 9.22 1.25 -9.37
CA ILE A 36 10.28 2.17 -8.90
C ILE A 36 11.63 1.75 -9.49
N LYS A 37 12.03 0.48 -9.32
CA LYS A 37 13.30 -0.05 -9.83
C LYS A 37 13.41 0.12 -11.35
N ASN A 38 12.38 -0.26 -12.10
CA ASN A 38 12.36 -0.11 -13.55
C ASN A 38 12.48 1.36 -13.99
N THR A 39 11.82 2.27 -13.27
CA THR A 39 11.88 3.71 -13.59
C THR A 39 13.27 4.27 -13.30
N ALA A 40 13.87 3.86 -12.18
CA ALA A 40 15.24 4.23 -11.83
C ALA A 40 16.26 3.74 -12.86
N THR A 41 16.08 2.53 -13.42
CA THR A 41 16.97 2.01 -14.48
C THR A 41 16.92 2.81 -15.78
N ILE A 42 15.81 3.51 -16.05
CA ILE A 42 15.63 4.37 -17.23
C ILE A 42 16.12 5.81 -16.93
N GLY A 43 16.53 6.10 -15.69
CA GLY A 43 17.00 7.42 -15.25
C GLY A 43 15.90 8.32 -14.66
N GLY A 44 14.68 7.82 -14.49
CA GLY A 44 13.64 8.55 -13.78
C GLY A 44 13.89 8.58 -12.26
N MET A 45 13.39 9.61 -11.58
CA MET A 45 13.53 9.80 -10.13
C MET A 45 12.21 9.85 -9.37
N ASN A 46 11.09 9.71 -10.08
CA ASN A 46 9.76 9.74 -9.50
C ASN A 46 8.79 8.86 -10.31
N ILE A 47 7.68 8.50 -9.67
CA ILE A 47 6.55 7.80 -10.30
C ILE A 47 5.23 8.26 -9.70
N PHE A 48 4.18 8.14 -10.51
CA PHE A 48 2.82 7.99 -10.00
C PHE A 48 2.46 6.50 -9.97
N TYR A 49 1.95 6.06 -8.82
CA TYR A 49 1.48 4.70 -8.62
C TYR A 49 0.01 4.73 -8.20
N GLU A 50 -0.82 4.04 -8.97
CA GLU A 50 -2.23 3.84 -8.64
C GLU A 50 -2.38 2.53 -7.88
N ILE A 51 -2.99 2.62 -6.71
CA ILE A 51 -3.31 1.45 -5.88
C ILE A 51 -4.65 0.91 -6.36
N PRO A 52 -4.73 -0.38 -6.75
CA PRO A 52 -5.97 -0.95 -7.25
C PRO A 52 -7.02 -0.99 -6.13
N TYR A 53 -8.30 -0.85 -6.49
CA TYR A 53 -9.41 -1.01 -5.55
C TYR A 53 -9.65 -2.47 -5.17
N TYR A 54 -9.36 -3.39 -6.09
CA TYR A 54 -9.47 -4.83 -5.87
C TYR A 54 -8.50 -5.58 -6.78
N ILE A 55 -8.18 -6.82 -6.40
CA ILE A 55 -7.34 -7.72 -7.20
C ILE A 55 -8.08 -9.04 -7.34
N TYR A 56 -8.20 -9.53 -8.58
CA TYR A 56 -8.87 -10.80 -8.84
C TYR A 56 -8.15 -11.96 -8.12
N GLY A 57 -8.92 -12.84 -7.48
CA GLY A 57 -8.37 -13.97 -6.74
C GLY A 57 -7.70 -13.62 -5.40
N LYS A 58 -7.82 -12.37 -4.93
CA LYS A 58 -7.33 -11.94 -3.61
C LYS A 58 -8.47 -11.45 -2.71
N PRO A 59 -8.30 -11.50 -1.37
CA PRO A 59 -9.31 -11.00 -0.45
C PRO A 59 -9.56 -9.51 -0.64
N LEU A 60 -10.82 -9.10 -0.47
CA LEU A 60 -11.22 -7.70 -0.48
C LEU A 60 -10.59 -6.94 0.69
N TYR A 61 -10.27 -5.68 0.46
CA TYR A 61 -9.69 -4.77 1.44
C TYR A 61 -10.25 -3.37 1.29
N LYS A 62 -10.08 -2.54 2.32
CA LYS A 62 -10.37 -1.11 2.24
C LYS A 62 -9.20 -0.41 1.57
N ILE A 63 -9.48 0.35 0.52
CA ILE A 63 -8.44 1.07 -0.24
C ILE A 63 -7.64 2.02 0.67
N GLU A 64 -8.31 2.71 1.59
CA GLU A 64 -7.71 3.64 2.55
C GLU A 64 -6.64 2.96 3.43
N ASP A 65 -6.94 1.77 3.94
CA ASP A 65 -5.99 0.98 4.76
C ASP A 65 -4.77 0.57 3.93
N CYS A 66 -4.98 0.21 2.65
CA CYS A 66 -3.91 -0.18 1.74
C CYS A 66 -3.02 1.01 1.37
N VAL A 67 -3.62 2.16 1.04
CA VAL A 67 -2.92 3.42 0.77
C VAL A 67 -2.07 3.80 1.97
N LYS A 68 -2.65 3.79 3.18
CA LYS A 68 -1.92 4.11 4.41
C LYS A 68 -0.73 3.17 4.62
N TYR A 69 -0.93 1.86 4.49
CA TYR A 69 0.13 0.86 4.63
C TYR A 69 1.29 1.10 3.63
N ILE A 70 0.97 1.32 2.36
CA ILE A 70 1.98 1.52 1.31
C ILE A 70 2.74 2.83 1.55
N VAL A 71 2.03 3.90 1.89
CA VAL A 71 2.63 5.22 2.16
C VAL A 71 3.57 5.16 3.36
N GLU A 72 3.16 4.52 4.46
CA GLU A 72 4.00 4.34 5.66
C GLU A 72 5.23 3.50 5.34
N SER A 73 5.06 2.37 4.64
CA SER A 73 6.16 1.49 4.26
C SER A 73 7.20 2.20 3.36
N LEU A 74 6.75 2.95 2.35
CA LEU A 74 7.65 3.72 1.47
C LEU A 74 8.32 4.89 2.19
N ARG A 75 7.62 5.58 3.10
CA ARG A 75 8.22 6.65 3.91
C ARG A 75 9.28 6.10 4.86
N ASN A 76 9.05 4.94 5.46
CA ASN A 76 10.04 4.26 6.31
C ASN A 76 11.31 3.87 5.53
N ASN A 77 11.17 3.58 4.24
CA ASN A 77 12.29 3.34 3.32
C ASN A 77 13.00 4.63 2.85
N GLY A 78 12.56 5.82 3.31
CA GLY A 78 13.19 7.10 3.00
C GLY A 78 12.69 7.77 1.71
N PHE A 79 11.67 7.24 1.05
CA PHE A 79 11.07 7.86 -0.12
C PHE A 79 10.24 9.09 0.27
N PHE A 80 10.22 10.09 -0.61
CA PHE A 80 9.24 11.17 -0.54
C PHE A 80 7.92 10.68 -1.14
N VAL A 81 6.87 10.65 -0.32
CA VAL A 81 5.55 10.13 -0.72
C VAL A 81 4.43 11.09 -0.37
N GLN A 82 3.62 11.42 -1.38
CA GLN A 82 2.40 12.21 -1.24
C GLN A 82 1.20 11.46 -1.80
N ILE A 83 0.07 11.52 -1.10
CA ILE A 83 -1.22 11.02 -1.59
C ILE A 83 -1.81 12.14 -2.45
N LEU A 84 -2.37 11.79 -3.61
CA LEU A 84 -3.00 12.78 -4.47
C LEU A 84 -4.31 13.29 -3.84
N PRO A 85 -4.68 14.57 -4.08
CA PRO A 85 -5.95 15.10 -3.62
C PRO A 85 -7.16 14.37 -4.23
N GLU A 86 -8.32 14.57 -3.62
CA GLU A 86 -9.58 14.11 -4.18
C GLU A 86 -9.77 14.61 -5.63
N PRO A 87 -10.33 13.77 -6.52
CA PRO A 87 -10.92 12.44 -6.28
C PRO A 87 -9.92 11.28 -6.31
N ASN A 88 -8.62 11.52 -6.50
CA ASN A 88 -7.62 10.49 -6.82
C ASN A 88 -6.85 9.99 -5.60
N VAL A 89 -7.54 9.77 -4.48
CA VAL A 89 -6.92 9.37 -3.19
C VAL A 89 -6.28 7.97 -3.22
N ASN A 90 -6.58 7.15 -4.23
CA ASN A 90 -5.94 5.86 -4.48
C ASN A 90 -4.59 5.98 -5.20
N MET A 91 -4.21 7.19 -5.65
CA MET A 91 -2.95 7.45 -6.31
C MET A 91 -1.94 8.07 -5.35
N ILE A 92 -0.69 7.62 -5.47
CA ILE A 92 0.43 8.16 -4.71
C ILE A 92 1.53 8.65 -5.66
N TYR A 93 2.08 9.81 -5.34
CA TYR A 93 3.35 10.29 -5.89
C TYR A 93 4.48 9.76 -5.03
N VAL A 94 5.45 9.11 -5.67
CA VAL A 94 6.65 8.57 -5.01
C VAL A 94 7.88 9.15 -5.70
N SER A 95 8.79 9.73 -4.93
CA SER A 95 10.03 10.33 -5.41
C SER A 95 11.22 9.92 -4.55
N TRP A 96 12.33 9.63 -5.20
CA TRP A 96 13.63 9.44 -4.56
C TRP A 96 14.64 10.52 -5.01
N ASN A 97 14.14 11.63 -5.54
CA ASN A 97 14.97 12.78 -5.88
C ASN A 97 15.50 13.45 -4.59
N PRO A 98 16.83 13.56 -4.39
CA PRO A 98 17.41 14.21 -3.21
C PRO A 98 16.89 15.64 -2.97
N GLY A 99 16.60 16.38 -4.04
CA GLY A 99 16.06 17.74 -3.95
C GLY A 99 14.67 17.83 -3.31
N GLU A 100 13.84 16.80 -3.49
CA GLU A 100 12.50 16.75 -2.87
C GLU A 100 12.53 16.18 -1.45
N ILE A 101 13.40 15.19 -1.22
CA ILE A 101 13.60 14.58 0.11
C ILE A 101 14.07 15.65 1.10
N ASN A 102 15.01 16.52 0.71
CA ASN A 102 15.56 17.55 1.57
C ASN A 102 14.55 18.66 1.89
N LYS A 103 13.70 19.06 0.92
CA LYS A 103 12.65 20.06 1.15
C LYS A 103 11.67 19.63 2.25
N LYS A 104 11.36 18.34 2.35
CA LYS A 104 10.49 17.82 3.42
C LYS A 104 11.14 17.94 4.80
N LYS A 105 12.44 17.63 4.91
CA LYS A 105 13.18 17.77 6.18
C LYS A 105 13.27 19.21 6.68
N LEU A 106 13.22 20.19 5.78
CA LEU A 106 13.24 21.62 6.13
C LEU A 106 11.89 22.15 6.64
N LEU A 107 10.79 21.42 6.38
CA LEU A 107 9.42 21.81 6.72
C LEU A 107 8.82 21.00 7.88
N THR A 108 9.60 20.08 8.47
CA THR A 108 9.22 19.24 9.63
C THR A 108 10.12 19.59 10.80
#